data_AF-A0A1V0FZW0-F1
#
_entry.id   AF-A0A1V0FZW0-F1
#
_cell.length_a   1.000
_cell.length_b   1.000
_cell.length_c   1.000
_cell.angle_alpha   90.00
_cell.angle_beta   90.00
_cell.angle_gamma   90.00
#
_symmetry.space_group_name_H-M   'P 1'
#
loop_
_entity.id
_entity.type
_entity.pdbx_description
1 polymer ?
#
loop_
_entity_poly.entity_id
_entity_poly.type
_entity_poly.pdbx_seq_one_letter_code
_entity_poly.pdbx_strand_id
1 'polypeptide(L)'
;MFTILLAATIAAITLRQHTHGGKGDGLKQSAWQPLCQISEELNKVAPNAAQRLVAIAKRAEEQSNQADRLTAFALQTDDTTAAKRAVALAGLFRQLAAANSQLLTQGATTKTAFDAVAENLYNKGRIDEALTILGRAQQGAGGCLVQNSGNSVAAISATQIGPITCSRKLSRRPTSEYADYDNIIGPQGLLTKHATTANTDQSDSSGKTCPPLKIHTAGIAGEK
;
A
#
# COMPACT_ATOMS: atom_id res chain seq x y z
N MET A 1 12.61 13.59 -19.07
CA MET A 1 13.67 13.39 -18.07
C MET A 1 13.59 11.95 -17.60
N PHE A 2 14.48 11.14 -18.15
CA PHE A 2 14.60 9.70 -17.95
C PHE A 2 15.76 9.47 -16.99
N THR A 3 15.49 9.02 -15.76
CA THR A 3 16.43 8.31 -14.88
C THR A 3 15.72 7.92 -13.57
N ILE A 4 14.83 6.91 -13.63
CA ILE A 4 14.45 6.13 -12.44
C ILE A 4 14.27 4.67 -12.88
N LEU A 5 15.39 4.05 -13.25
CA LEU A 5 15.53 2.60 -13.45
C LEU A 5 16.86 2.25 -12.76
N LEU A 6 16.85 1.19 -11.95
CA LEU A 6 17.90 0.72 -11.04
C LEU A 6 17.93 1.33 -9.63
N ALA A 7 17.02 0.87 -8.77
CA ALA A 7 17.32 0.75 -7.33
C ALA A 7 16.71 -0.51 -6.67
N ALA A 8 16.11 -1.43 -7.43
CA ALA A 8 15.50 -2.66 -6.88
C ALA A 8 16.43 -3.88 -6.84
N THR A 9 17.64 -3.82 -7.45
CA THR A 9 18.52 -5.00 -7.59
C THR A 9 19.73 -5.03 -6.66
N ILE A 10 20.01 -3.98 -5.87
CA ILE A 10 21.19 -3.98 -4.98
C ILE A 10 20.86 -4.50 -3.56
N ALA A 11 19.60 -4.48 -3.12
CA ALA A 11 19.23 -4.98 -1.79
C ALA A 11 19.37 -6.52 -1.64
N ALA A 12 19.36 -7.28 -2.73
CA ALA A 12 19.49 -8.74 -2.68
C ALA A 12 20.94 -9.24 -2.60
N ILE A 13 21.94 -8.38 -2.87
CA ILE A 13 23.35 -8.80 -2.94
C ILE A 13 24.15 -8.33 -1.71
N THR A 14 23.75 -7.24 -1.04
CA THR A 14 24.45 -6.73 0.15
C THR A 14 23.98 -7.33 1.48
N LEU A 15 22.90 -8.12 1.52
CA LEU A 15 22.48 -8.87 2.72
C LEU A 15 23.02 -10.31 2.80
N ARG A 16 24.11 -10.64 2.09
CA ARG A 16 24.86 -11.89 2.32
C ARG A 16 25.77 -11.83 3.57
N GLN A 17 25.48 -10.96 4.54
CA GLN A 17 26.01 -11.19 5.87
C GLN A 17 25.22 -12.37 6.45
N HIS A 18 25.92 -13.47 6.70
CA HIS A 18 25.37 -14.68 7.30
C HIS A 18 24.55 -14.30 8.54
N THR A 19 23.23 -14.19 8.38
CA THR A 19 22.32 -14.20 9.51
C THR A 19 22.50 -15.58 10.13
N HIS A 20 22.87 -15.63 11.40
CA HIS A 20 22.95 -16.88 12.13
C HIS A 20 21.51 -17.36 12.36
N GLY A 21 20.91 -17.95 11.33
CA GLY A 21 19.57 -18.56 11.33
C GLY A 21 19.48 -19.83 12.16
N GLY A 22 20.24 -19.91 13.24
CA GLY A 22 20.33 -21.06 14.14
C GLY A 22 19.28 -21.08 15.24
N LYS A 23 18.74 -19.90 15.63
CA LYS A 23 17.73 -19.83 16.70
C LYS A 23 16.40 -20.43 16.28
N GLY A 24 15.88 -20.04 15.11
CA GLY A 24 14.57 -20.52 14.63
C GLY A 24 13.45 -20.23 15.63
N ASP A 25 13.58 -19.16 16.42
CA ASP A 25 12.58 -18.73 17.40
C ASP A 25 11.59 -17.73 16.78
N GLY A 26 10.43 -17.56 17.40
CA GLY A 26 9.37 -16.69 16.92
C GLY A 26 9.78 -15.21 16.80
N LEU A 27 9.26 -14.53 15.79
CA LEU A 27 9.48 -13.10 15.55
C LEU A 27 8.81 -12.26 16.64
N LYS A 28 9.57 -11.35 17.25
CA LYS A 28 9.05 -10.36 18.20
C LYS A 28 8.14 -9.36 17.51
N GLN A 29 7.24 -8.76 18.29
CA GLN A 29 6.31 -7.74 17.79
C GLN A 29 6.98 -6.60 17.06
N SER A 30 8.13 -6.13 17.56
CA SER A 30 8.93 -5.11 16.87
C SER A 30 9.22 -5.46 15.41
N ALA A 31 9.33 -6.74 15.07
CA ALA A 31 9.69 -7.24 13.75
C ALA A 31 8.51 -7.52 12.82
N TRP A 32 7.44 -8.15 13.32
CA TRP A 32 6.27 -8.43 12.48
C TRP A 32 5.28 -7.26 12.42
N GLN A 33 5.24 -6.35 13.41
CA GLN A 33 4.32 -5.22 13.42
C GLN A 33 4.51 -4.28 12.21
N PRO A 34 5.74 -3.89 11.82
CA PRO A 34 5.94 -3.07 10.63
C PRO A 34 5.37 -3.71 9.36
N LEU A 35 5.44 -5.04 9.23
CA LEU A 35 4.84 -5.76 8.10
C LEU A 35 3.30 -5.64 8.09
N CYS A 36 2.67 -5.75 9.26
CA CYS A 36 1.22 -5.49 9.39
C CYS A 36 0.87 -4.06 8.99
N GLN A 37 1.63 -3.06 9.46
CA GLN A 37 1.42 -1.66 9.12
C GLN A 37 1.54 -1.40 7.62
N ILE A 38 2.58 -1.95 6.98
CA ILE A 38 2.77 -1.86 5.53
C ILE A 38 1.59 -2.49 4.81
N SER A 39 1.18 -3.70 5.21
CA SER A 39 0.04 -4.38 4.58
C SER A 39 -1.27 -3.58 4.66
N GLU A 40 -1.55 -2.95 5.81
CA GLU A 40 -2.74 -2.12 5.98
C GLU A 40 -2.65 -0.80 5.21
N GLU A 41 -1.45 -0.24 5.09
CA GLU A 41 -1.18 0.96 4.28
C GLU A 41 -1.40 0.68 2.79
N LEU A 42 -0.88 -0.45 2.29
CA LEU A 42 -1.06 -0.91 0.90
C LEU A 42 -2.54 -1.17 0.56
N ASN A 43 -3.36 -1.51 1.55
CA ASN A 43 -4.81 -1.70 1.42
C ASN A 43 -5.54 -0.40 1.03
N LYS A 44 -4.93 0.77 1.23
CA LYS A 44 -5.49 2.08 0.90
C LYS A 44 -5.28 2.46 -0.58
N VAL A 45 -4.31 1.85 -1.26
CA VAL A 45 -3.90 2.27 -2.62
C VAL A 45 -5.03 2.10 -3.64
N ALA A 46 -5.66 0.93 -3.69
CA ALA A 46 -6.73 0.66 -4.65
C ALA A 46 -7.95 1.59 -4.51
N PRO A 47 -8.56 1.76 -3.32
CA PRO A 47 -9.67 2.70 -3.17
C PRO A 47 -9.25 4.16 -3.44
N ASN A 48 -8.05 4.59 -3.02
CA ASN A 48 -7.55 5.94 -3.28
C ASN A 48 -7.32 6.20 -4.78
N ALA A 49 -6.79 5.22 -5.52
CA ALA A 49 -6.62 5.30 -6.96
C ALA A 49 -7.96 5.42 -7.68
N ALA A 50 -8.93 4.57 -7.31
CA ALA A 50 -10.28 4.62 -7.87
C ALA A 50 -10.94 5.98 -7.62
N GLN A 51 -10.85 6.51 -6.41
CA GLN A 51 -11.42 7.81 -6.08
C GLN A 51 -10.76 8.95 -6.85
N ARG A 52 -9.43 8.93 -7.05
CA ARG A 52 -8.74 9.94 -7.88
C ARG A 52 -9.24 9.92 -9.32
N LEU A 53 -9.42 8.74 -9.91
CA LEU A 53 -9.97 8.60 -11.26
C LEU A 53 -11.42 9.11 -11.34
N VAL A 54 -12.25 8.76 -10.35
CA VAL A 54 -13.63 9.27 -10.24
C VAL A 54 -13.65 10.80 -10.09
N ALA A 55 -12.75 11.38 -9.29
CA ALA A 55 -12.66 12.82 -9.10
C ALA A 55 -12.27 13.54 -10.40
N ILE A 56 -11.35 12.98 -11.20
CA ILE A 56 -10.99 13.51 -12.52
C ILE A 56 -12.20 13.46 -13.46
N ALA A 57 -12.91 12.33 -13.51
CA ALA A 57 -14.10 12.18 -14.35
C ALA A 57 -15.20 13.18 -13.98
N LYS A 58 -15.51 13.27 -12.68
CA LYS A 58 -16.48 14.24 -12.15
C LYS A 58 -16.08 15.67 -12.47
N ARG A 59 -14.78 15.99 -12.35
CA ARG A 59 -14.29 17.33 -12.67
C ARG A 59 -14.44 17.68 -14.15
N ALA A 60 -14.19 16.72 -15.05
CA ALA A 60 -14.42 16.90 -16.48
C ALA A 60 -15.90 17.17 -16.77
N GLU A 61 -16.80 16.42 -16.15
CA GLU A 61 -18.25 16.60 -16.29
C GLU A 61 -18.72 17.97 -15.78
N GLU A 62 -18.31 18.37 -14.58
CA GLU A 62 -18.62 19.69 -14.01
C GLU A 62 -18.16 20.83 -14.92
N GLN A 63 -16.96 20.71 -15.48
CA GLN A 63 -16.41 21.71 -16.40
C GLN A 63 -17.17 21.76 -17.72
N SER A 64 -17.56 20.60 -18.28
CA SER A 64 -18.40 20.55 -19.48
C SER A 64 -19.76 21.22 -19.24
N ASN A 65 -20.43 20.85 -18.14
CA ASN A 65 -21.72 21.44 -17.76
C ASN A 65 -21.62 22.96 -17.56
N GLN A 66 -20.51 23.44 -16.98
CA GLN A 66 -20.28 24.87 -16.81
C GLN A 66 -20.09 25.59 -18.15
N ALA A 67 -19.38 24.98 -19.11
CA ALA A 67 -19.23 25.55 -20.45
C ALA A 67 -20.58 25.67 -21.18
N ASP A 68 -21.44 24.66 -21.03
CA ASP A 68 -22.77 24.65 -21.66
C ASP A 68 -23.68 25.73 -21.07
N ARG A 69 -23.67 25.89 -19.74
CA ARG A 69 -24.39 26.98 -19.05
C ARG A 69 -23.92 28.36 -19.51
N LEU A 70 -22.60 28.56 -19.61
CA LEU A 70 -22.03 29.82 -20.08
C LEU A 70 -22.37 30.11 -21.54
N THR A 71 -22.42 29.07 -22.37
CA THR A 71 -22.83 29.19 -23.79
C THR A 71 -24.31 29.57 -23.88
N ALA A 72 -25.17 28.91 -23.12
CA ALA A 72 -26.59 29.23 -23.07
C ALA A 72 -26.84 30.66 -22.56
N PHE A 73 -26.08 31.12 -21.56
CA PHE A 73 -26.14 32.51 -21.09
C PHE A 73 -25.72 33.50 -22.19
N ALA A 74 -24.62 33.23 -22.90
CA ALA A 74 -24.14 34.09 -23.97
C ALA A 74 -25.16 34.24 -25.12
N LEU A 75 -25.98 33.21 -25.37
CA LEU A 75 -27.03 33.24 -26.38
C LEU A 75 -28.29 34.00 -25.95
N GLN A 76 -28.51 34.15 -24.64
CA GLN A 76 -29.72 34.76 -24.07
C GLN A 76 -29.54 36.21 -23.62
N THR A 77 -28.30 36.64 -23.36
CA THR A 77 -28.04 37.98 -22.84
C THR A 77 -28.02 39.04 -23.94
N ASP A 78 -28.68 40.17 -23.70
CA ASP A 78 -28.62 41.34 -24.60
C ASP A 78 -27.32 42.15 -24.42
N ASP A 79 -26.54 41.91 -23.35
CA ASP A 79 -25.26 42.56 -23.13
C ASP A 79 -24.15 41.86 -23.93
N THR A 80 -23.77 42.50 -25.04
CA THR A 80 -22.71 42.01 -25.94
C THR A 80 -21.35 41.83 -25.26
N THR A 81 -21.04 42.59 -24.21
CA THR A 81 -19.79 42.45 -23.45
C THR A 81 -19.85 41.24 -22.53
N ALA A 82 -20.98 41.05 -21.85
CA ALA A 82 -21.24 39.86 -21.03
C ALA A 82 -21.24 38.58 -21.89
N ALA A 83 -21.86 38.61 -23.07
CA ALA A 83 -21.85 37.49 -24.02
C ALA A 83 -20.43 37.10 -24.43
N LYS A 84 -19.58 38.06 -24.81
CA LYS A 84 -18.18 37.80 -25.18
C LYS A 84 -17.38 37.16 -24.05
N ARG A 85 -17.56 37.63 -22.81
CA ARG A 85 -16.90 37.06 -21.62
C ARG A 85 -17.36 35.64 -21.35
N ALA A 86 -18.66 35.38 -21.46
CA ALA A 86 -19.23 34.06 -21.27
C ALA A 86 -18.75 33.06 -22.33
N VAL A 87 -18.65 33.46 -23.60
CA VAL A 87 -18.06 32.62 -24.66
C VAL A 87 -16.60 32.28 -24.38
N ALA A 88 -15.79 33.26 -23.96
CA ALA A 88 -14.39 33.03 -23.61
C ALA A 88 -14.24 32.03 -22.45
N LEU A 89 -15.04 32.20 -21.38
CA LEU A 89 -15.05 31.27 -20.25
C LEU A 89 -15.55 29.89 -20.65
N ALA A 90 -16.58 29.79 -21.51
CA ALA A 90 -17.05 28.52 -22.03
C ALA A 90 -15.96 27.78 -22.81
N GLY A 91 -15.18 28.50 -23.63
CA GLY A 91 -14.02 27.95 -24.32
C GLY A 91 -12.97 27.38 -23.36
N LEU A 92 -12.63 28.13 -22.30
CA LEU A 92 -11.70 27.67 -21.27
C LEU A 92 -12.21 26.41 -20.56
N PHE A 93 -13.48 26.39 -20.14
CA PHE A 93 -14.06 25.24 -19.44
C PHE A 93 -14.11 23.99 -20.33
N ARG A 94 -14.38 24.13 -21.64
CA ARG A 94 -14.27 23.01 -22.60
C ARG A 94 -12.85 22.47 -22.70
N GLN A 95 -11.85 23.35 -22.77
CA GLN A 95 -10.45 22.93 -22.83
C GLN A 95 -10.03 22.17 -21.57
N LEU A 96 -10.44 22.65 -20.38
CA LEU A 96 -10.18 21.97 -19.12
C LEU A 96 -10.87 20.60 -19.04
N ALA A 97 -12.14 20.52 -19.48
CA ALA A 97 -12.87 19.26 -19.52
C ALA A 97 -12.21 18.25 -20.47
N ALA A 98 -11.77 18.69 -21.65
CA ALA A 98 -11.05 17.87 -22.61
C ALA A 98 -9.71 17.38 -22.06
N ALA A 99 -8.95 18.25 -21.38
CA ALA A 99 -7.68 17.87 -20.76
C ALA A 99 -7.86 16.78 -19.69
N ASN A 100 -8.88 16.91 -18.83
CA ASN A 100 -9.21 15.88 -17.84
C ASN A 100 -9.64 14.55 -18.50
N SER A 101 -10.45 14.60 -19.55
CA SER A 101 -10.83 13.42 -20.32
C SER A 101 -9.64 12.74 -21.01
N GLN A 102 -8.65 13.51 -21.46
CA GLN A 102 -7.41 13.00 -22.05
C GLN A 102 -6.55 12.28 -20.99
N LEU A 103 -6.48 12.78 -19.75
CA LEU A 103 -5.79 12.09 -18.65
C LEU A 103 -6.37 10.69 -18.40
N LEU A 104 -7.68 10.51 -18.62
CA LEU A 104 -8.37 9.23 -18.46
C LEU A 104 -8.17 8.28 -19.66
N THR A 105 -8.19 8.81 -20.88
CA THR A 105 -8.29 8.02 -22.13
C THR A 105 -6.95 7.73 -22.82
N GLN A 106 -5.92 8.56 -22.64
CA GLN A 106 -4.69 8.46 -23.46
C GLN A 106 -3.48 7.81 -22.76
N GLY A 107 -3.55 7.28 -21.54
CA GLY A 107 -3.42 8.07 -20.33
C GLY A 107 -2.29 7.54 -19.43
N ALA A 108 -1.24 8.34 -19.21
CA ALA A 108 -0.21 8.06 -18.21
C ALA A 108 -0.83 7.95 -16.80
N THR A 109 -1.88 8.71 -16.48
CA THR A 109 -2.54 8.69 -15.17
C THR A 109 -3.30 7.39 -14.91
N THR A 110 -4.15 6.96 -15.84
CA THR A 110 -4.88 5.70 -15.74
C THR A 110 -3.90 4.52 -15.69
N LYS A 111 -2.87 4.52 -16.56
CA LYS A 111 -1.83 3.49 -16.53
C LYS A 111 -1.07 3.48 -15.19
N THR A 112 -0.63 4.64 -14.71
CA THR A 112 0.07 4.79 -13.41
C THR A 112 -0.81 4.29 -12.26
N ALA A 113 -2.11 4.59 -12.27
CA ALA A 113 -3.04 4.10 -11.28
C ALA A 113 -3.15 2.57 -11.31
N PHE A 114 -3.28 1.96 -12.49
CA PHE A 114 -3.33 0.51 -12.63
C PHE A 114 -2.03 -0.18 -12.23
N ASP A 115 -0.89 0.31 -12.70
CA ASP A 115 0.43 -0.23 -12.35
C ASP A 115 0.64 -0.16 -10.83
N ALA A 116 0.34 1.00 -10.22
CA ALA A 116 0.44 1.17 -8.77
C ALA A 116 -0.48 0.21 -8.03
N VAL A 117 -1.73 0.06 -8.45
CA VAL A 117 -2.65 -0.89 -7.81
C VAL A 117 -2.15 -2.33 -7.94
N ALA A 118 -1.70 -2.74 -9.13
CA ALA A 118 -1.22 -4.09 -9.37
C ALA A 118 0.01 -4.41 -8.49
N GLU A 119 1.02 -3.54 -8.49
CA GLU A 119 2.23 -3.72 -7.69
C GLU A 119 1.93 -3.73 -6.19
N ASN A 120 1.09 -2.81 -5.71
CA ASN A 120 0.76 -2.71 -4.29
C ASN A 120 -0.08 -3.90 -3.80
N LEU A 121 -1.04 -4.38 -4.61
CA LEU A 121 -1.82 -5.58 -4.28
C LEU A 121 -0.97 -6.85 -4.27
N TYR A 122 -0.03 -6.98 -5.22
CA TYR A 122 0.92 -8.08 -5.22
C TYR A 122 1.77 -8.07 -3.93
N ASN A 123 2.36 -6.92 -3.58
CA ASN A 123 3.17 -6.79 -2.37
C ASN A 123 2.36 -7.03 -1.09
N LYS A 124 1.14 -6.49 -1.01
CA LYS A 124 0.23 -6.75 0.11
C LYS A 124 -0.06 -8.25 0.25
N GLY A 125 -0.41 -8.92 -0.84
CA GLY A 125 -0.68 -10.36 -0.83
C GLY A 125 0.50 -11.18 -0.33
N ARG A 126 1.73 -10.84 -0.75
CA ARG A 126 2.96 -11.50 -0.28
C ARG A 126 3.20 -11.33 1.21
N ILE A 127 2.96 -10.12 1.74
CA ILE A 127 3.10 -9.84 3.17
C ILE A 127 2.00 -10.55 3.97
N ASP A 128 0.75 -10.48 3.49
CA ASP A 128 -0.41 -11.08 4.14
C ASP A 128 -0.30 -12.60 4.22
N GLU A 129 0.19 -13.24 3.16
CA GLU A 129 0.44 -14.68 3.14
C GLU A 129 1.52 -15.07 4.14
N ALA A 130 2.66 -14.37 4.14
CA ALA A 130 3.74 -14.63 5.10
C ALA A 130 3.26 -14.50 6.56
N LEU A 131 2.53 -13.42 6.88
CA LEU A 131 1.95 -13.20 8.21
C LEU A 131 0.87 -14.23 8.56
N THR A 132 0.12 -14.72 7.58
CA THR A 132 -0.88 -15.77 7.77
C THR A 132 -0.23 -17.11 8.09
N ILE A 133 0.78 -17.52 7.32
CA ILE A 133 1.54 -18.75 7.56
C ILE A 133 2.20 -18.70 8.94
N LEU A 134 2.91 -17.62 9.25
CA LEU A 134 3.58 -17.45 10.55
C LEU A 134 2.56 -17.36 11.70
N GLY A 135 1.44 -16.67 11.52
CA GLY A 135 0.39 -16.62 12.54
C GLY A 135 -0.27 -17.97 12.81
N ARG A 136 -0.36 -18.85 11.80
CA ARG A 136 -0.89 -20.22 11.97
C ARG A 136 0.14 -21.22 12.50
N ALA A 137 1.42 -20.95 12.32
CA ALA A 137 2.51 -21.78 12.83
C ALA A 137 2.70 -21.57 14.34
N GLN A 138 1.78 -22.14 15.12
CA GLN A 138 1.78 -22.14 16.58
C GLN A 138 1.43 -23.52 17.13
N GLN A 139 2.07 -23.92 18.22
CA GLN A 139 1.81 -25.18 18.93
C GLN A 139 2.03 -24.97 20.44
N GLY A 140 0.96 -25.12 21.22
CA GLY A 140 1.01 -24.91 22.66
C GLY A 140 1.56 -23.52 23.03
N ALA A 141 2.67 -23.48 23.75
CA ALA A 141 3.32 -22.23 24.15
C ALA A 141 4.31 -21.67 23.11
N GLY A 142 4.56 -22.39 22.01
CA GLY A 142 5.47 -22.01 20.92
C GLY A 142 4.73 -21.45 19.71
N GLY A 143 5.40 -20.60 18.93
CA GLY A 143 4.83 -20.04 17.72
C GLY A 143 5.71 -19.01 17.05
N CYS A 144 5.39 -18.72 15.78
CA CYS A 144 6.21 -17.90 14.92
C CYS A 144 6.03 -16.39 15.07
N LEU A 145 4.94 -15.94 15.67
CA LEU A 145 4.69 -14.54 16.00
C LEU A 145 4.51 -14.42 17.52
N VAL A 146 5.40 -13.69 18.19
CA VAL A 146 5.37 -13.50 19.64
C VAL A 146 5.16 -12.03 19.99
N GLN A 147 4.69 -11.77 21.21
CA GLN A 147 4.54 -10.42 21.74
C GLN A 147 5.91 -9.73 21.89
N ASN A 148 5.91 -8.42 22.14
CA ASN A 148 7.14 -7.63 22.17
C ASN A 148 8.21 -8.15 23.15
N SER A 149 7.81 -8.69 24.30
CA SER A 149 8.73 -9.28 25.28
C SER A 149 9.32 -10.63 24.85
N GLY A 150 8.80 -11.26 23.79
CA GLY A 150 9.20 -12.60 23.36
C GLY A 150 8.58 -13.76 24.15
N ASN A 151 7.96 -13.48 25.30
CA ASN A 151 7.57 -14.51 26.28
C ASN A 151 6.27 -15.27 25.96
N SER A 152 5.43 -14.72 25.09
CA SER A 152 4.09 -15.24 24.77
C SER A 152 3.81 -15.15 23.27
N VAL A 153 3.08 -16.12 22.74
CA VAL A 153 2.61 -16.10 21.34
C VAL A 153 1.57 -14.99 21.18
N ALA A 154 1.62 -14.27 20.07
CA ALA A 154 0.65 -13.24 19.75
C ALA A 154 -0.70 -13.90 19.39
N ALA A 155 -1.78 -13.49 20.04
CA ALA A 155 -3.12 -14.00 19.72
C ALA A 155 -3.53 -13.58 18.30
N ILE A 156 -4.08 -14.51 17.52
CA ILE A 156 -4.49 -14.25 16.13
C ILE A 156 -6.01 -14.20 16.06
N SER A 157 -6.54 -13.09 15.54
CA SER A 157 -7.97 -12.95 15.23
C SER A 157 -8.18 -12.76 13.73
N ALA A 158 -9.41 -12.47 13.28
CA ALA A 158 -9.67 -12.19 11.87
C ALA A 158 -9.09 -10.83 11.40
N THR A 159 -8.85 -9.90 12.32
CA THR A 159 -8.45 -8.52 11.99
C THR A 159 -7.18 -8.06 12.71
N GLN A 160 -6.65 -8.87 13.63
CA GLN A 160 -5.52 -8.48 14.48
C GLN A 160 -4.51 -9.61 14.67
N ILE A 161 -3.27 -9.21 14.95
CA ILE A 161 -2.21 -10.03 15.52
C ILE A 161 -1.78 -9.35 16.82
N GLY A 162 -2.02 -10.00 17.95
CA GLY A 162 -1.96 -9.35 19.26
C GLY A 162 -2.88 -8.11 19.31
N PRO A 163 -2.40 -6.97 19.83
CA PRO A 163 -3.17 -5.73 19.85
C PRO A 163 -3.13 -4.95 18.51
N ILE A 164 -2.39 -5.44 17.51
CA ILE A 164 -2.09 -4.70 16.29
C ILE A 164 -3.08 -5.04 15.19
N THR A 165 -3.64 -4.02 14.54
CA THR A 165 -4.45 -4.17 13.32
C THR A 165 -3.64 -4.84 12.23
N CYS A 166 -4.10 -6.00 11.78
CA CYS A 166 -3.43 -6.83 10.80
C CYS A 166 -4.42 -7.82 10.19
N SER A 167 -5.19 -7.32 9.23
CA SER A 167 -6.35 -8.02 8.66
C SER A 167 -5.98 -9.19 7.76
N ARG A 168 -4.77 -9.15 7.17
CA ARG A 168 -4.27 -10.16 6.23
C ARG A 168 -5.23 -10.46 5.08
N LYS A 169 -5.98 -9.46 4.66
CA LYS A 169 -6.94 -9.55 3.58
C LYS A 169 -7.05 -8.23 2.85
N LEU A 170 -7.52 -8.31 1.61
CA LEU A 170 -7.92 -7.14 0.85
C LEU A 170 -9.27 -6.64 1.36
N SER A 171 -9.35 -5.37 1.76
CA SER A 171 -10.61 -4.76 2.17
C SER A 171 -11.29 -4.12 0.97
N ARG A 172 -12.55 -4.48 0.72
CA ARG A 172 -13.39 -3.78 -0.25
C ARG A 172 -13.94 -2.51 0.40
N ARG A 173 -13.17 -1.42 0.39
CA ARG A 173 -13.67 -0.11 0.85
C ARG A 173 -14.53 0.55 -0.23
N PRO A 174 -15.60 1.26 0.15
CA PRO A 174 -16.30 2.14 -0.78
C PRO A 174 -15.36 3.24 -1.26
N THR A 175 -15.49 3.64 -2.53
CA THR A 175 -14.65 4.66 -3.19
C THR A 175 -15.02 6.10 -2.81
N SER A 176 -15.82 6.28 -1.75
CA SER A 176 -16.42 7.58 -1.41
C SER A 176 -15.48 8.53 -0.67
N GLU A 177 -14.38 8.03 -0.08
CA GLU A 177 -13.48 8.83 0.76
C GLU A 177 -12.00 8.48 0.55
N TYR A 178 -11.15 9.51 0.62
CA TYR A 178 -9.70 9.36 0.50
C TYR A 178 -9.16 8.96 1.85
N ALA A 179 -8.44 7.85 1.89
CA ALA A 179 -7.78 7.42 3.11
C ALA A 179 -6.38 8.04 3.16
N ASP A 180 -6.12 8.83 4.19
CA ASP A 180 -4.77 9.31 4.47
C ASP A 180 -3.84 8.13 4.76
N TYR A 181 -2.61 8.26 4.27
CA TYR A 181 -1.53 7.33 4.57
C TYR A 181 -0.95 7.66 5.95
N ASP A 182 -0.62 6.64 6.73
CA ASP A 182 -0.12 6.75 8.11
C ASP A 182 1.39 7.05 8.14
N ASN A 183 1.96 7.55 7.03
CA ASN A 183 3.39 7.82 6.83
C ASN A 183 4.29 6.59 7.09
N ILE A 184 3.80 5.40 6.74
CA ILE A 184 4.60 4.16 6.81
C ILE A 184 5.45 3.97 5.55
N ILE A 185 4.91 4.39 4.41
CA ILE A 185 5.54 4.30 3.09
C ILE A 185 5.68 5.72 2.53
N GLY A 186 6.86 6.03 2.00
CA GLY A 186 7.16 7.32 1.38
C GLY A 186 7.83 7.16 0.01
N PRO A 187 8.19 8.27 -0.64
CA PRO A 187 8.75 8.25 -2.00
C PRO A 187 10.05 7.45 -2.14
N GLN A 188 10.80 7.30 -1.04
CA GLN A 188 12.08 6.59 -0.99
C GLN A 188 11.95 5.15 -0.46
N GLY A 189 10.73 4.67 -0.22
CA GLY A 189 10.46 3.34 0.35
C GLY A 189 9.88 3.41 1.76
N LEU A 190 10.18 2.40 2.58
CA LEU A 190 9.66 2.27 3.93
C LEU A 190 10.25 3.35 4.85
N LEU A 191 9.38 4.13 5.49
CA LEU A 191 9.76 5.20 6.41
C LEU A 191 10.02 4.66 7.82
N THR A 192 9.38 3.54 8.18
CA THR A 192 9.68 2.79 9.39
C THR A 192 10.87 1.88 9.16
N LYS A 193 12.00 2.21 9.80
CA LYS A 193 13.20 1.36 9.77
C LYS A 193 13.03 0.20 10.74
N HIS A 194 13.11 -1.04 10.24
CA HIS A 194 13.26 -2.22 11.09
C HIS A 194 14.33 -3.21 10.59
N ALA A 195 15.25 -2.76 9.74
CA ALA A 195 16.42 -3.56 9.41
C ALA A 195 17.42 -3.51 10.56
N THR A 196 17.52 -4.57 11.35
CA THR A 196 18.56 -4.74 12.36
C THR A 196 19.60 -5.76 11.89
N THR A 197 20.85 -5.59 12.31
CA THR A 197 21.94 -6.56 12.06
C THR A 197 22.14 -7.52 13.24
N ALA A 198 21.29 -7.44 14.27
CA ALA A 198 21.37 -8.24 15.48
C ALA A 198 20.23 -9.27 15.50
N ASN A 199 20.45 -10.42 16.16
CA ASN A 199 19.41 -11.45 16.35
C ASN A 199 18.35 -11.03 17.40
N THR A 200 18.03 -9.74 17.51
CA THR A 200 17.09 -9.19 18.50
C THR A 200 15.63 -9.30 18.07
N ASP A 201 15.40 -9.53 16.79
CA ASP A 201 14.07 -9.59 16.19
C ASP A 201 13.39 -10.95 16.40
N GLN A 202 14.14 -11.95 16.87
CA GLN A 202 13.64 -13.26 17.29
C GLN A 202 13.61 -13.36 18.81
N SER A 203 12.68 -14.18 19.32
CA SER A 203 12.61 -14.50 20.74
C SER A 203 13.93 -15.09 21.26
N ASP A 204 14.19 -14.83 22.53
CA ASP A 204 15.23 -15.43 23.35
C ASP A 204 14.63 -16.30 24.46
N SER A 205 13.31 -16.36 24.55
CA SER A 205 12.58 -17.17 25.52
C SER A 205 12.54 -18.64 25.09
N SER A 206 12.89 -19.54 26.00
CA SER A 206 12.82 -20.99 25.77
C SER A 206 11.40 -21.43 25.37
N GLY A 207 11.29 -22.34 24.39
CA GLY A 207 10.02 -22.91 23.95
C GLY A 207 9.22 -22.03 22.98
N LYS A 208 9.84 -21.00 22.39
CA LYS A 208 9.26 -20.16 21.34
C LYS A 208 9.75 -20.55 19.95
N THR A 209 9.88 -21.84 19.73
CA THR A 209 10.37 -22.37 18.46
C THR A 209 9.39 -22.06 17.32
N CYS A 210 9.97 -21.78 16.16
CA CYS A 210 9.32 -21.48 14.90
C CYS A 210 10.12 -22.14 13.76
N PRO A 211 9.80 -23.40 13.43
CA PRO A 211 10.50 -24.15 12.38
C PRO A 211 10.57 -23.43 11.01
N PRO A 212 9.52 -22.71 10.54
CA PRO A 212 9.59 -21.96 9.28
C PRO A 212 10.68 -20.90 9.20
N LEU A 213 11.15 -20.37 10.34
CA LEU A 213 12.21 -19.36 10.40
C LEU A 213 13.60 -19.96 10.60
N LYS A 214 13.70 -21.28 10.71
CA LYS A 214 14.97 -21.99 10.83
C LYS A 214 15.50 -22.36 9.44
N ILE A 215 16.71 -21.91 9.14
CA ILE A 215 17.43 -22.30 7.92
C ILE A 215 18.44 -23.37 8.30
N HIS A 216 18.17 -24.62 7.92
CA HIS A 216 19.06 -25.75 8.14
C HIS A 216 19.89 -26.04 6.88
N THR A 217 21.00 -26.77 7.01
CA THR A 217 21.81 -27.22 5.86
C THR A 217 21.04 -28.14 4.91
N ALA A 218 19.99 -28.80 5.40
CA ALA A 218 19.06 -29.62 4.61
C ALA A 218 17.88 -28.83 4.00
N GLY A 219 17.80 -27.52 4.24
CA GLY A 219 16.73 -26.66 3.74
C GLY A 219 15.93 -25.93 4.83
N ILE A 220 14.84 -25.30 4.42
CA ILE A 220 13.89 -24.61 5.32
C ILE A 220 13.16 -25.64 6.17
N ALA A 221 13.04 -25.39 7.48
CA ALA A 221 12.40 -26.29 8.44
C ALA A 221 13.04 -27.69 8.55
N GLY A 222 14.33 -27.83 8.20
CA GLY A 222 15.06 -29.10 8.40
C GLY A 222 15.18 -29.45 9.88
N GLU A 223 14.58 -30.58 10.27
CA GLU A 223 14.81 -31.24 11.55
C GLU A 223 15.93 -32.28 11.41
N LYS A 224 16.57 -32.63 12.52
CA LYS A 224 17.47 -33.79 12.58
C LYS A 224 16.65 -35.06 12.75
#